data_AF-A0A7C6IZ70-F1
#
_entry.id   AF-A0A7C6IZ70-F1
#
_cell.length_a   1.000
_cell.length_b   1.000
_cell.length_c   1.000
_cell.angle_alpha   90.00
_cell.angle_beta   90.00
_cell.angle_gamma   90.00
#
_symmetry.space_group_name_H-M   'P 1'
#
loop_
_entity.id
_entity.type
_entity.pdbx_description
1 polymer ?
#
loop_
_entity_poly.entity_id
_entity_poly.type
_entity_poly.pdbx_seq_one_letter_code
_entity_poly.pdbx_strand_id
1 'polypeptide(L)'
;MENNMFCYQCQETAGCTGCTKVGVCGKGPDLANMQDLLIYTTKGLSAVATTLRSLGEEISPQIDHYVTINLFTTITNANFDEDIFYERVFETLKFKNELLAKVPNKDDLPEAALWTASTKEELFNKAASPEVGILATENEDIRSLRELITYGLKGLAAYMKHANELDYDKSEISAFMERALAATLDDTLSIDDLIALTLETGKWGVDGMALLDSANTGTYGNPEITKVNIGVGNKPGILVSGHDLRDLEQLLEQTKGTGVDVYTHSEMLPAHYYPEFKKYDNFVGNYGNAWWKQKSEFESFNGPILMTTNCVVPPAKSYKDRLFTTGASGVPGCTHINRDENGHKDFSAIIELAKTCQPPVEIEKGEIIGGFAHNQVFALADKIVDAVKSGAIKKFFVMAGCDGRQKSRNYYTEFAKALPKDMVILTAGCAKYKYNKLELGDIGGIPRVLDAGQCNDSYSLALIALKLKEIFELQDVNELPIAYNIAWYEQK
;
A
#
# COMPACT_ATOMS: atom_id res chain seq x y z
N MET A 1 -13.37 -31.60 -0.89
CA MET A 1 -14.03 -30.74 0.11
C MET A 1 -14.43 -29.49 -0.63
N GLU A 2 -15.69 -29.08 -0.50
CA GLU A 2 -16.17 -27.85 -1.13
C GLU A 2 -15.48 -26.66 -0.42
N ASN A 3 -14.84 -25.78 -1.20
CA ASN A 3 -14.18 -24.59 -0.69
C ASN A 3 -15.22 -23.46 -0.65
N ASN A 4 -15.38 -22.80 0.49
CA ASN A 4 -16.32 -21.67 0.60
C ASN A 4 -15.73 -20.36 0.03
N MET A 5 -14.41 -20.33 -0.13
CA MET A 5 -13.61 -19.26 -0.73
C MET A 5 -12.27 -19.84 -1.20
N PHE A 6 -11.49 -19.10 -1.97
CA PHE A 6 -10.07 -19.39 -2.16
C PHE A 6 -9.28 -18.08 -2.27
N CYS A 7 -8.34 -17.85 -1.36
CA CYS A 7 -7.52 -16.65 -1.38
C CYS A 7 -6.10 -16.95 -0.88
N TYR A 8 -5.08 -16.59 -1.66
CA TYR A 8 -3.68 -16.80 -1.31
C TYR A 8 -2.78 -15.57 -1.50
N GLN A 9 -3.36 -14.38 -1.65
CA GLN A 9 -2.63 -13.16 -2.03
C GLN A 9 -1.69 -12.60 -0.94
N CYS A 10 -1.64 -13.16 0.27
CA CYS A 10 -0.79 -12.64 1.36
C CYS A 10 0.09 -13.71 1.99
N GLN A 11 1.20 -13.28 2.58
CA GLN A 11 2.19 -14.16 3.20
C GLN A 11 1.63 -15.02 4.35
N GLU A 12 0.53 -14.58 4.97
CA GLU A 12 -0.13 -15.30 6.06
C GLU A 12 -1.25 -16.25 5.60
N THR A 13 -1.35 -16.51 4.30
CA THR A 13 -2.34 -17.48 3.80
C THR A 13 -2.21 -18.84 4.49
N ALA A 14 -3.35 -19.48 4.76
CA ALA A 14 -3.39 -20.72 5.53
C ALA A 14 -2.54 -21.81 4.87
N GLY A 15 -1.66 -22.42 5.67
CA GLY A 15 -0.77 -23.49 5.20
C GLY A 15 0.25 -23.08 4.14
N CYS A 16 0.41 -21.77 3.85
CA CYS A 16 1.15 -21.30 2.68
C CYS A 16 0.59 -21.86 1.34
N THR A 17 -0.69 -22.18 1.29
CA THR A 17 -1.37 -22.74 0.11
C THR A 17 -2.62 -21.96 -0.28
N GLY A 18 -3.50 -21.64 0.68
CA GLY A 18 -4.74 -20.94 0.39
C GLY A 18 -5.72 -20.94 1.57
N CYS A 19 -6.36 -19.81 1.83
CA CYS A 19 -7.47 -19.72 2.76
C CYS A 19 -8.76 -20.23 2.10
N THR A 20 -9.35 -21.32 2.60
CA THR A 20 -10.52 -21.98 1.96
C THR A 20 -11.83 -21.93 2.74
N LYS A 21 -11.79 -21.44 3.99
CA LYS A 21 -12.97 -21.33 4.88
C LYS A 21 -13.17 -19.91 5.40
N VAL A 22 -12.09 -19.33 5.92
CA VAL A 22 -12.00 -17.94 6.38
C VAL A 22 -10.55 -17.50 6.19
N GLY A 23 -10.34 -16.24 5.84
CA GLY A 23 -9.01 -15.66 5.74
C GLY A 23 -8.34 -15.56 7.12
N VAL A 24 -7.04 -15.82 7.20
CA VAL A 24 -6.24 -15.56 8.42
C VAL A 24 -6.31 -14.08 8.83
N CYS A 25 -6.51 -13.19 7.86
CA CYS A 25 -6.78 -11.76 8.09
C CYS A 25 -8.16 -11.44 8.70
N GLY A 26 -9.07 -12.42 8.76
CA GLY A 26 -10.46 -12.24 9.22
C GLY A 26 -11.48 -12.01 8.10
N LYS A 27 -11.08 -12.06 6.82
CA LYS A 27 -12.00 -11.96 5.68
C LYS A 27 -12.91 -13.20 5.61
N GLY A 28 -14.23 -12.98 5.65
CA GLY A 28 -15.24 -14.03 5.48
C GLY A 28 -15.34 -14.52 4.02
N PRO A 29 -15.98 -15.67 3.77
CA PRO A 29 -16.10 -16.25 2.43
C PRO A 29 -16.92 -15.38 1.47
N ASP A 30 -18.07 -14.85 1.90
CA ASP A 30 -18.93 -14.02 1.04
C ASP A 30 -18.21 -12.75 0.56
N LEU A 31 -17.53 -12.07 1.50
CA LEU A 31 -16.65 -10.95 1.18
C LEU A 31 -15.50 -11.34 0.24
N ALA A 32 -14.88 -12.52 0.42
CA ALA A 32 -13.82 -12.98 -0.48
C ALA A 32 -14.33 -13.21 -1.90
N ASN A 33 -15.48 -13.87 -2.03
CA ASN A 33 -16.11 -14.15 -3.31
C ASN A 33 -16.57 -12.86 -4.01
N MET A 34 -17.07 -11.86 -3.25
CA MET A 34 -17.41 -10.54 -3.79
C MET A 34 -16.17 -9.75 -4.24
N GLN A 35 -15.02 -9.91 -3.57
CA GLN A 35 -13.75 -9.35 -4.06
C GLN A 35 -13.31 -10.01 -5.37
N ASP A 36 -13.48 -11.33 -5.50
CA ASP A 36 -13.20 -12.04 -6.75
C ASP A 36 -14.10 -11.55 -7.89
N LEU A 37 -15.40 -11.35 -7.63
CA LEU A 37 -16.33 -10.77 -8.61
C LEU A 37 -15.97 -9.33 -9.01
N LEU A 38 -15.52 -8.50 -8.05
CA LEU A 38 -15.07 -7.14 -8.35
C LEU A 38 -13.84 -7.17 -9.27
N ILE A 39 -12.88 -8.07 -9.02
CA ILE A 39 -11.72 -8.25 -9.89
C ILE A 39 -12.14 -8.76 -11.27
N TYR A 40 -13.02 -9.76 -11.35
CA TYR A 40 -13.54 -10.28 -12.61
C TYR A 40 -14.22 -9.20 -13.46
N THR A 41 -15.12 -8.42 -12.88
CA THR A 41 -15.81 -7.32 -13.59
C THR A 41 -14.86 -6.18 -13.96
N THR A 42 -13.85 -5.91 -13.13
CA THR A 42 -12.80 -4.93 -13.44
C THR A 42 -11.93 -5.39 -14.62
N LYS A 43 -11.53 -6.67 -14.68
CA LYS A 43 -10.85 -7.24 -15.86
C LYS A 43 -11.71 -7.11 -17.13
N GLY A 44 -13.03 -7.32 -17.01
CA GLY A 44 -13.99 -7.10 -18.09
C GLY A 44 -14.05 -5.64 -18.58
N LEU A 45 -14.14 -4.69 -17.65
CA LEU A 45 -14.05 -3.25 -17.94
C LEU A 45 -12.73 -2.91 -18.66
N SER A 46 -11.62 -3.42 -18.14
CA SER A 46 -10.29 -3.21 -18.71
C SER A 46 -10.12 -3.78 -20.11
N ALA A 47 -10.73 -4.93 -20.42
CA ALA A 47 -10.73 -5.50 -21.78
C ALA A 47 -11.46 -4.59 -22.78
N VAL A 48 -12.60 -4.02 -22.38
CA VAL A 48 -13.35 -3.06 -23.20
C VAL A 48 -12.55 -1.77 -23.40
N ALA A 49 -11.99 -1.20 -22.32
CA ALA A 49 -11.18 0.01 -22.38
C ALA A 49 -9.92 -0.16 -23.23
N THR A 50 -9.26 -1.32 -23.15
CA THR A 50 -8.09 -1.68 -23.98
C THR A 50 -8.48 -1.77 -25.45
N THR A 51 -9.60 -2.42 -25.77
CA THR A 51 -10.12 -2.52 -27.14
C THR A 51 -10.40 -1.15 -27.73
N LEU A 52 -11.09 -0.28 -26.99
CA LEU A 52 -11.38 1.08 -27.43
C LEU A 52 -10.12 1.91 -27.68
N ARG A 53 -9.11 1.83 -26.80
CA ARG A 53 -7.81 2.49 -27.06
C ARG A 53 -7.14 1.99 -28.33
N SER A 54 -7.24 0.70 -28.65
CA SER A 54 -6.71 0.15 -29.91
C SER A 54 -7.42 0.70 -31.17
N LEU A 55 -8.65 1.19 -31.02
CA LEU A 55 -9.43 1.87 -32.05
C LEU A 55 -9.18 3.39 -32.09
N GLY A 56 -8.32 3.91 -31.21
CA GLY A 56 -8.02 5.35 -31.10
C GLY A 56 -9.01 6.14 -30.27
N GLU A 57 -9.90 5.48 -29.52
CA GLU A 57 -10.84 6.14 -28.62
C GLU A 57 -10.17 6.53 -27.30
N GLU A 58 -10.52 7.71 -26.78
CA GLU A 58 -10.06 8.18 -25.47
C GLU A 58 -10.91 7.57 -24.34
N ILE A 59 -10.22 7.13 -23.28
CA ILE A 59 -10.84 6.66 -22.04
C ILE A 59 -10.72 7.76 -20.99
N SER A 60 -11.81 8.03 -20.27
CA SER A 60 -11.83 9.11 -19.30
C SER A 60 -10.99 8.77 -18.07
N PRO A 61 -10.30 9.74 -17.45
CA PRO A 61 -9.55 9.53 -16.20
C PRO A 61 -10.43 8.96 -15.07
N GLN A 62 -11.72 9.28 -15.06
CA GLN A 62 -12.67 8.72 -14.11
C GLN A 62 -12.69 7.18 -14.14
N ILE A 63 -12.63 6.57 -15.33
CA ILE A 63 -12.63 5.11 -15.51
C ILE A 63 -11.29 4.53 -15.05
N ASP A 64 -10.18 5.15 -15.44
CA ASP A 64 -8.83 4.78 -15.01
C ASP A 64 -8.71 4.78 -13.47
N HIS A 65 -9.22 5.84 -12.82
CA HIS A 65 -9.25 5.97 -11.36
C HIS A 65 -10.18 4.93 -10.73
N TYR A 66 -11.27 4.57 -11.40
CA TYR A 66 -12.20 3.56 -10.91
C TYR A 66 -11.60 2.15 -10.91
N VAL A 67 -10.88 1.79 -11.98
CA VAL A 67 -10.08 0.55 -12.02
C VAL A 67 -9.07 0.53 -10.88
N THR A 68 -8.38 1.64 -10.67
CA THR A 68 -7.37 1.79 -9.62
C THR A 68 -7.95 1.55 -8.21
N ILE A 69 -9.07 2.20 -7.86
CA ILE A 69 -9.70 2.02 -6.55
C ILE A 69 -10.36 0.64 -6.38
N ASN A 70 -10.85 0.02 -7.45
CA ASN A 70 -11.35 -1.35 -7.40
C ASN A 70 -10.22 -2.32 -7.02
N LEU A 71 -9.05 -2.20 -7.65
CA LEU A 71 -7.89 -3.01 -7.30
C LEU A 71 -7.46 -2.79 -5.84
N PHE A 72 -7.32 -1.52 -5.42
CA PHE A 72 -6.85 -1.19 -4.07
C PHE A 72 -7.81 -1.67 -2.97
N THR A 73 -9.12 -1.55 -3.16
CA THR A 73 -10.10 -2.01 -2.14
C THR A 73 -10.04 -3.53 -1.88
N THR A 74 -9.47 -4.32 -2.80
CA THR A 74 -9.25 -5.77 -2.65
C THR A 74 -7.87 -6.15 -2.10
N ILE A 75 -7.00 -5.18 -1.79
CA ILE A 75 -5.73 -5.43 -1.11
C ILE A 75 -5.98 -6.02 0.28
N THR A 76 -5.07 -6.87 0.73
CA THR A 76 -5.12 -7.46 2.07
C THR A 76 -5.26 -6.37 3.13
N ASN A 77 -6.27 -6.51 4.01
CA ASN A 77 -6.56 -5.57 5.08
C ASN A 77 -6.95 -4.15 4.60
N ALA A 78 -7.44 -3.98 3.36
CA ALA A 78 -7.99 -2.70 2.90
C ALA A 78 -9.45 -2.54 3.34
N ASN A 79 -10.35 -3.39 2.84
CA ASN A 79 -11.78 -3.22 3.04
C ASN A 79 -12.50 -4.51 3.44
N PHE A 80 -13.27 -4.43 4.52
CA PHE A 80 -14.11 -5.50 5.07
C PHE A 80 -15.60 -5.19 5.00
N ASP A 81 -15.98 -4.02 4.48
CA ASP A 81 -17.38 -3.65 4.28
C ASP A 81 -17.92 -4.41 3.08
N GLU A 82 -18.93 -5.25 3.25
CA GLU A 82 -19.47 -6.06 2.15
C GLU A 82 -20.31 -5.22 1.18
N ASP A 83 -21.06 -4.24 1.68
CA ASP A 83 -22.00 -3.46 0.87
C ASP A 83 -21.25 -2.63 -0.19
N ILE A 84 -20.06 -2.12 0.14
CA ILE A 84 -19.23 -1.37 -0.81
C ILE A 84 -18.84 -2.20 -2.03
N PHE A 85 -18.68 -3.53 -1.91
CA PHE A 85 -18.32 -4.38 -3.04
C PHE A 85 -19.50 -4.57 -3.99
N TYR A 86 -20.72 -4.66 -3.48
CA TYR A 86 -21.91 -4.67 -4.34
C TYR A 86 -22.02 -3.36 -5.12
N GLU A 87 -21.87 -2.22 -4.44
CA GLU A 87 -21.92 -0.89 -5.07
C GLU A 87 -20.84 -0.75 -6.16
N ARG A 88 -19.61 -1.15 -5.86
CA ARG A 88 -18.49 -1.09 -6.83
C ARG A 88 -18.70 -2.01 -8.02
N VAL A 89 -19.21 -3.22 -7.82
CA VAL A 89 -19.52 -4.12 -8.93
C VAL A 89 -20.58 -3.50 -9.83
N PHE A 90 -21.66 -2.95 -9.27
CA PHE A 90 -22.69 -2.28 -10.08
C PHE A 90 -22.14 -1.09 -10.89
N GLU A 91 -21.36 -0.21 -10.28
CA GLU A 91 -20.79 0.93 -10.99
C GLU A 91 -19.77 0.49 -12.06
N THR A 92 -18.98 -0.55 -11.77
CA THR A 92 -18.07 -1.16 -12.76
C THR A 92 -18.81 -1.72 -13.96
N LEU A 93 -19.93 -2.42 -13.72
CA LEU A 93 -20.79 -2.93 -14.80
C LEU A 93 -21.40 -1.79 -15.61
N LYS A 94 -21.82 -0.69 -14.96
CA LYS A 94 -22.33 0.51 -15.64
C LYS A 94 -21.28 1.12 -16.57
N PHE A 95 -20.08 1.44 -16.08
CA PHE A 95 -19.00 1.98 -16.92
C PHE A 95 -18.63 1.02 -18.05
N LYS A 96 -18.53 -0.28 -17.75
CA LYS A 96 -18.25 -1.31 -18.76
C LYS A 96 -19.30 -1.32 -19.86
N ASN A 97 -20.59 -1.28 -19.51
CA ASN A 97 -21.68 -1.32 -20.48
C ASN A 97 -21.74 -0.03 -21.33
N GLU A 98 -21.47 1.13 -20.74
CA GLU A 98 -21.36 2.42 -21.44
C GLU A 98 -20.22 2.41 -22.47
N LEU A 99 -19.05 1.87 -22.10
CA LEU A 99 -17.93 1.70 -23.04
C LEU A 99 -18.19 0.61 -24.08
N LEU A 100 -18.77 -0.52 -23.68
CA LEU A 100 -19.05 -1.66 -24.56
C LEU A 100 -19.99 -1.28 -25.71
N ALA A 101 -20.90 -0.31 -25.49
CA ALA A 101 -21.78 0.22 -26.53
C ALA A 101 -21.02 0.89 -27.68
N LYS A 102 -19.78 1.35 -27.45
CA LYS A 102 -18.91 1.97 -28.45
C LYS A 102 -18.05 0.95 -29.22
N VAL A 103 -17.96 -0.29 -28.75
CA VAL A 103 -17.15 -1.34 -29.39
C VAL A 103 -17.90 -1.91 -30.60
N PRO A 104 -17.35 -1.83 -31.83
CA PRO A 104 -18.03 -2.27 -33.05
C PRO A 104 -18.10 -3.79 -33.19
N ASN A 105 -17.05 -4.52 -32.79
CA ASN A 105 -16.99 -5.98 -32.78
C ASN A 105 -16.72 -6.49 -31.37
N LYS A 106 -17.59 -7.36 -30.87
CA LYS A 106 -17.55 -7.89 -29.50
C LYS A 106 -17.17 -9.37 -29.45
N ASP A 107 -16.94 -10.01 -30.59
CA ASP A 107 -16.74 -11.45 -30.71
C ASP A 107 -15.45 -11.92 -30.01
N ASP A 108 -14.42 -11.06 -29.99
CA ASP A 108 -13.12 -11.35 -29.39
C ASP A 108 -13.02 -10.91 -27.90
N LEU A 109 -14.11 -10.38 -27.33
CA LEU A 109 -14.12 -9.94 -25.93
C LEU A 109 -14.31 -11.12 -24.96
N PRO A 110 -13.62 -11.13 -23.81
CA PRO A 110 -13.79 -12.18 -22.81
C PRO A 110 -15.20 -12.13 -22.19
N GLU A 111 -15.66 -13.26 -21.64
CA GLU A 111 -16.99 -13.33 -21.01
C GLU A 111 -17.20 -12.24 -19.95
N ALA A 112 -16.16 -11.88 -19.19
CA ALA A 112 -16.22 -10.80 -18.21
C ALA A 112 -16.63 -9.45 -18.81
N ALA A 113 -16.21 -9.17 -20.05
CA ALA A 113 -16.57 -7.95 -20.78
C ALA A 113 -18.04 -7.95 -21.22
N LEU A 114 -18.68 -9.12 -21.34
CA LEU A 114 -20.06 -9.28 -21.80
C LEU A 114 -21.07 -9.52 -20.66
N TRP A 115 -20.62 -10.13 -19.56
CA TRP A 115 -21.49 -10.45 -18.42
C TRP A 115 -22.05 -9.21 -17.73
N THR A 116 -23.31 -9.25 -17.29
CA THR A 116 -23.96 -8.15 -16.57
C THR A 116 -24.95 -8.70 -15.55
N ALA A 117 -25.36 -7.85 -14.61
CA ALA A 117 -26.35 -8.15 -13.59
C ALA A 117 -27.08 -6.85 -13.19
N SER A 118 -28.28 -7.00 -12.64
CA SER A 118 -29.14 -5.89 -12.18
C SER A 118 -29.57 -6.02 -10.72
N THR A 119 -29.33 -7.17 -10.07
CA THR A 119 -29.74 -7.42 -8.69
C THR A 119 -28.59 -7.94 -7.81
N LYS A 120 -28.66 -7.67 -6.49
CA LYS A 120 -27.65 -8.20 -5.54
C LYS A 120 -27.63 -9.74 -5.53
N GLU A 121 -28.77 -10.38 -5.78
CA GLU A 121 -28.86 -11.85 -5.86
C GLU A 121 -28.07 -12.42 -7.05
N GLU A 122 -28.16 -11.80 -8.23
CA GLU A 122 -27.34 -12.18 -9.39
C GLU A 122 -25.85 -11.99 -9.13
N LEU A 123 -25.46 -10.88 -8.48
CA LEU A 123 -24.07 -10.65 -8.08
C LEU A 123 -23.59 -11.74 -7.11
N PHE A 124 -24.37 -12.02 -6.06
CA PHE A 124 -24.03 -13.05 -5.08
C PHE A 124 -23.87 -14.43 -5.74
N ASN A 125 -24.79 -14.80 -6.63
CA ASN A 125 -24.73 -16.09 -7.33
C ASN A 125 -23.50 -16.19 -8.27
N LYS A 126 -23.17 -15.13 -9.02
CA LYS A 126 -21.94 -15.13 -9.86
C LYS A 126 -20.68 -15.13 -8.99
N ALA A 127 -20.65 -14.38 -7.89
CA ALA A 127 -19.53 -14.37 -6.95
C ALA A 127 -19.25 -15.76 -6.36
N ALA A 128 -20.31 -16.52 -6.02
CA ALA A 128 -20.19 -17.89 -5.51
C ALA A 128 -19.93 -18.95 -6.61
N SER A 129 -19.92 -18.57 -7.89
CA SER A 129 -19.68 -19.49 -9.00
C SER A 129 -18.20 -19.86 -9.14
N PRO A 130 -17.87 -21.02 -9.75
CA PRO A 130 -16.48 -21.40 -10.02
C PRO A 130 -15.83 -20.59 -11.15
N GLU A 131 -16.57 -19.69 -11.82
CA GLU A 131 -16.16 -19.02 -13.06
C GLU A 131 -15.32 -17.75 -12.82
N VAL A 132 -15.41 -17.14 -11.64
CA VAL A 132 -14.82 -15.81 -11.38
C VAL A 132 -13.65 -15.80 -10.39
N GLY A 133 -13.48 -16.88 -9.62
CA GLY A 133 -12.44 -16.99 -8.61
C GLY A 133 -11.09 -17.45 -9.16
N ILE A 134 -10.07 -17.44 -8.30
CA ILE A 134 -8.68 -17.84 -8.63
C ILE A 134 -8.60 -19.24 -9.26
N LEU A 135 -9.44 -20.17 -8.78
CA LEU A 135 -9.43 -21.56 -9.24
C LEU A 135 -10.14 -21.77 -10.59
N ALA A 136 -10.73 -20.72 -11.19
CA ALA A 136 -11.28 -20.78 -12.54
C ALA A 136 -10.21 -21.09 -13.60
N THR A 137 -8.95 -20.67 -13.34
CA THR A 137 -7.81 -21.11 -14.16
C THR A 137 -7.31 -22.46 -13.65
N GLU A 138 -7.49 -23.54 -14.43
CA GLU A 138 -7.14 -24.90 -14.01
C GLU A 138 -5.63 -25.15 -13.97
N ASN A 139 -4.90 -24.75 -15.02
CA ASN A 139 -3.46 -24.93 -15.13
C ASN A 139 -2.73 -24.11 -14.05
N GLU A 140 -1.90 -24.77 -13.25
CA GLU A 140 -1.28 -24.14 -12.08
C GLU A 140 -0.23 -23.08 -12.41
N ASP A 141 0.54 -23.25 -13.49
CA ASP A 141 1.56 -22.28 -13.93
C ASP A 141 0.90 -21.02 -14.48
N ILE A 142 -0.11 -21.20 -15.35
CA ILE A 142 -0.90 -20.09 -15.90
C ILE A 142 -1.62 -19.36 -14.77
N ARG A 143 -2.25 -20.09 -13.83
CA ARG A 143 -2.89 -19.51 -12.64
C ARG A 143 -1.88 -18.73 -11.80
N SER A 144 -0.69 -19.28 -11.55
CA SER A 144 0.35 -18.62 -10.77
C SER A 144 0.77 -17.30 -11.41
N LEU A 145 0.99 -17.26 -12.72
CA LEU A 145 1.43 -16.05 -13.40
C LEU A 145 0.31 -15.00 -13.49
N ARG A 146 -0.92 -15.41 -13.80
CA ARG A 146 -2.10 -14.51 -13.82
C ARG A 146 -2.33 -13.85 -12.47
N GLU A 147 -2.23 -14.61 -11.39
CA GLU A 147 -2.40 -14.07 -10.04
C GLU A 147 -1.20 -13.24 -9.59
N LEU A 148 0.04 -13.63 -9.92
CA LEU A 148 1.23 -12.80 -9.66
C LEU A 148 1.13 -11.43 -10.34
N ILE A 149 0.72 -11.39 -11.61
CA ILE A 149 0.45 -10.14 -12.34
C ILE A 149 -0.68 -9.37 -11.67
N THR A 150 -1.81 -10.01 -11.39
CA THR A 150 -2.96 -9.36 -10.75
C THR A 150 -2.57 -8.74 -9.39
N TYR A 151 -1.74 -9.41 -8.60
CA TYR A 151 -1.25 -8.88 -7.32
C TYR A 151 -0.27 -7.73 -7.49
N GLY A 152 0.67 -7.82 -8.44
CA GLY A 152 1.54 -6.69 -8.80
C GLY A 152 0.75 -5.46 -9.26
N LEU A 153 -0.31 -5.66 -10.04
CA LEU A 153 -1.21 -4.60 -10.48
C LEU A 153 -2.00 -3.98 -9.33
N LYS A 154 -2.39 -4.76 -8.31
CA LYS A 154 -2.99 -4.18 -7.08
C LYS A 154 -2.01 -3.27 -6.36
N GLY A 155 -0.75 -3.69 -6.19
CA GLY A 155 0.31 -2.87 -5.59
C GLY A 155 0.53 -1.57 -6.37
N LEU A 156 0.69 -1.68 -7.69
CA LEU A 156 0.82 -0.52 -8.59
C LEU A 156 -0.38 0.43 -8.50
N ALA A 157 -1.59 -0.11 -8.52
CA ALA A 157 -2.82 0.68 -8.39
C ALA A 157 -2.87 1.45 -7.07
N ALA A 158 -2.39 0.88 -5.96
CA ALA A 158 -2.33 1.61 -4.71
C ALA A 158 -1.40 2.83 -4.79
N TYR A 159 -0.24 2.71 -5.46
CA TYR A 159 0.67 3.84 -5.65
C TYR A 159 0.09 4.90 -6.60
N MET A 160 -0.49 4.47 -7.72
CA MET A 160 -1.22 5.36 -8.64
C MET A 160 -2.32 6.12 -7.90
N LYS A 161 -3.08 5.45 -7.05
CA LYS A 161 -4.18 6.06 -6.31
C LYS A 161 -3.71 7.18 -5.37
N HIS A 162 -2.54 7.06 -4.79
CA HIS A 162 -1.96 8.12 -3.96
C HIS A 162 -1.43 9.28 -4.80
N ALA A 163 -0.78 9.00 -5.93
CA ALA A 163 -0.38 10.06 -6.87
C ALA A 163 -1.60 10.86 -7.36
N ASN A 164 -2.70 10.17 -7.66
CA ASN A 164 -3.94 10.82 -8.10
C ASN A 164 -4.60 11.72 -7.03
N GLU A 165 -4.42 11.48 -5.72
CA GLU A 165 -4.92 12.42 -4.68
C GLU A 165 -4.12 13.72 -4.60
N LEU A 166 -2.95 13.75 -5.24
CA LEU A 166 -2.09 14.91 -5.34
C LEU A 166 -2.14 15.53 -6.74
N ASP A 167 -3.12 15.14 -7.56
CA ASP A 167 -3.31 15.58 -8.95
C ASP A 167 -2.15 15.18 -9.91
N TYR A 168 -1.39 14.13 -9.56
CA TYR A 168 -0.43 13.50 -10.45
C TYR A 168 -1.08 12.28 -11.11
N ASP A 169 -1.08 12.26 -12.43
CA ASP A 169 -1.65 11.17 -13.21
C ASP A 169 -0.83 10.91 -14.48
N LYS A 170 -0.86 9.67 -14.95
CA LYS A 170 -0.13 9.24 -16.15
C LYS A 170 -0.92 8.15 -16.87
N SER A 171 -1.63 8.54 -17.92
CA SER A 171 -2.57 7.68 -18.66
C SER A 171 -1.90 6.43 -19.25
N GLU A 172 -0.60 6.46 -19.53
CA GLU A 172 0.12 5.28 -20.00
C GLU A 172 0.23 4.19 -18.94
N ILE A 173 0.31 4.55 -17.65
CA ILE A 173 0.30 3.58 -16.56
C ILE A 173 -1.09 2.95 -16.44
N SER A 174 -2.15 3.76 -16.49
CA SER A 174 -3.54 3.29 -16.47
C SER A 174 -3.84 2.37 -17.66
N ALA A 175 -3.44 2.76 -18.87
CA ALA A 175 -3.59 1.95 -20.07
C ALA A 175 -2.83 0.61 -19.96
N PHE A 176 -1.64 0.60 -19.34
CA PHE A 176 -0.92 -0.64 -19.06
C PHE A 176 -1.69 -1.52 -18.07
N MET A 177 -2.14 -0.96 -16.94
CA MET A 177 -2.86 -1.75 -15.91
C MET A 177 -4.08 -2.43 -16.50
N GLU A 178 -4.84 -1.72 -17.32
CA GLU A 178 -6.02 -2.26 -17.97
C GLU A 178 -5.68 -3.34 -19.01
N ARG A 179 -4.67 -3.11 -19.85
CA ARG A 179 -4.20 -4.13 -20.80
C ARG A 179 -3.72 -5.39 -20.08
N ALA A 180 -2.96 -5.24 -19.01
CA ALA A 180 -2.44 -6.35 -18.23
C ALA A 180 -3.56 -7.12 -17.53
N LEU A 181 -4.55 -6.44 -16.95
CA LEU A 181 -5.75 -7.08 -16.41
C LEU A 181 -6.51 -7.88 -17.45
N ALA A 182 -6.74 -7.30 -18.63
CA ALA A 182 -7.42 -7.96 -19.75
C ALA A 182 -6.66 -9.22 -20.21
N ALA A 183 -5.33 -9.14 -20.32
CA ALA A 183 -4.46 -10.26 -20.68
C ALA A 183 -4.55 -11.44 -19.69
N THR A 184 -4.88 -11.20 -18.41
CA THR A 184 -5.10 -12.30 -17.46
C THR A 184 -6.39 -13.10 -17.70
N LEU A 185 -7.23 -12.70 -18.65
CA LEU A 185 -8.39 -13.46 -19.12
C LEU A 185 -8.17 -14.12 -20.49
N ASP A 186 -7.02 -13.89 -21.14
CA ASP A 186 -6.73 -14.41 -22.47
C ASP A 186 -6.07 -15.78 -22.36
N ASP A 187 -6.82 -16.83 -22.73
CA ASP A 187 -6.37 -18.23 -22.71
C ASP A 187 -5.46 -18.59 -23.89
N THR A 188 -5.23 -17.66 -24.83
CA THR A 188 -4.29 -17.86 -25.95
C THR A 188 -2.84 -17.54 -25.58
N LEU A 189 -2.61 -16.82 -24.48
CA LEU A 189 -1.26 -16.47 -24.04
C LEU A 189 -0.49 -17.67 -23.50
N SER A 190 0.75 -17.81 -23.95
CA SER A 190 1.66 -18.84 -23.46
C SER A 190 2.24 -18.47 -22.09
N ILE A 191 2.92 -19.44 -21.46
CA ILE A 191 3.70 -19.21 -20.24
C ILE A 191 4.76 -18.12 -20.46
N ASP A 192 5.45 -18.14 -21.61
CA ASP A 192 6.49 -17.15 -21.92
C ASP A 192 5.91 -15.73 -22.06
N ASP A 193 4.72 -15.60 -22.65
CA ASP A 193 4.01 -14.32 -22.75
C ASP A 193 3.64 -13.77 -21.37
N LEU A 194 3.16 -14.64 -20.47
CA LEU A 194 2.81 -14.27 -19.11
C LEU A 194 4.04 -13.97 -18.23
N ILE A 195 5.18 -14.64 -18.46
CA ILE A 195 6.47 -14.28 -17.84
C ILE A 195 6.90 -12.89 -18.32
N ALA A 196 6.82 -12.61 -19.63
CA ALA A 196 7.15 -11.30 -20.18
C ALA A 196 6.24 -10.21 -19.59
N LEU A 197 4.93 -10.46 -19.49
CA LEU A 197 3.98 -9.54 -18.86
C LEU A 197 4.25 -9.34 -17.36
N THR A 198 4.71 -10.37 -16.65
CA THR A 198 5.15 -10.25 -15.25
C THR A 198 6.34 -9.30 -15.12
N LEU A 199 7.36 -9.44 -15.97
CA LEU A 199 8.52 -8.54 -15.99
C LEU A 199 8.12 -7.11 -16.38
N GLU A 200 7.22 -6.97 -17.36
CA GLU A 200 6.67 -5.67 -17.75
C GLU A 200 5.90 -5.01 -16.60
N THR A 201 5.13 -5.79 -15.83
CA THR A 201 4.45 -5.32 -14.61
C THR A 201 5.44 -4.77 -13.60
N GLY A 202 6.61 -5.41 -13.42
CA GLY A 202 7.70 -4.88 -12.60
C GLY A 202 8.24 -3.53 -13.10
N LYS A 203 8.42 -3.38 -14.42
CA LYS A 203 8.85 -2.10 -15.03
C LYS A 203 7.82 -0.98 -14.78
N TRP A 204 6.53 -1.25 -14.97
CA TRP A 204 5.48 -0.27 -14.66
C TRP A 204 5.31 -0.04 -13.16
N GLY A 205 5.66 -1.01 -12.32
CA GLY A 205 5.83 -0.83 -10.87
C GLY A 205 6.86 0.26 -10.53
N VAL A 206 8.00 0.28 -11.23
CA VAL A 206 9.01 1.36 -11.10
C VAL A 206 8.41 2.70 -11.53
N ASP A 207 7.72 2.75 -12.66
CA ASP A 207 7.10 3.99 -13.17
C ASP A 207 6.03 4.54 -12.21
N GLY A 208 5.21 3.67 -11.62
CA GLY A 208 4.20 4.06 -10.63
C GLY A 208 4.79 4.58 -9.31
N MET A 209 5.85 3.92 -8.81
CA MET A 209 6.57 4.45 -7.65
C MET A 209 7.26 5.78 -7.95
N ALA A 210 7.83 5.96 -9.15
CA ALA A 210 8.45 7.21 -9.57
C ALA A 210 7.44 8.37 -9.66
N LEU A 211 6.22 8.08 -10.16
CA LEU A 211 5.14 9.06 -10.19
C LEU A 211 4.73 9.48 -8.76
N LEU A 212 4.56 8.50 -7.86
CA LEU A 212 4.21 8.78 -6.46
C LEU A 212 5.33 9.52 -5.71
N ASP A 213 6.59 9.16 -5.92
CA ASP A 213 7.76 9.88 -5.36
C ASP A 213 7.75 11.35 -5.81
N SER A 214 7.52 11.60 -7.10
CA SER A 214 7.40 12.97 -7.65
C SER A 214 6.22 13.72 -7.05
N ALA A 215 5.07 13.05 -6.89
CA ALA A 215 3.87 13.64 -6.31
C ALA A 215 4.10 14.06 -4.85
N ASN A 216 4.60 13.14 -4.03
CA ASN A 216 4.85 13.38 -2.61
C ASN A 216 5.93 14.45 -2.40
N THR A 217 7.08 14.32 -3.07
CA THR A 217 8.20 15.25 -2.88
C THR A 217 7.93 16.62 -3.50
N GLY A 218 7.20 16.68 -4.62
CA GLY A 218 6.78 17.92 -5.26
C GLY A 218 5.76 18.69 -4.43
N THR A 219 4.92 17.99 -3.66
CA THR A 219 3.88 18.62 -2.83
C THR A 219 4.39 18.97 -1.43
N TYR A 220 5.12 18.06 -0.78
CA TYR A 220 5.47 18.16 0.65
C TYR A 220 6.96 18.41 0.91
N GLY A 221 7.76 18.54 -0.14
CA GLY A 221 9.21 18.68 -0.08
C GLY A 221 9.94 17.33 -0.02
N ASN A 222 11.26 17.34 -0.22
CA ASN A 222 12.05 16.12 -0.11
C ASN A 222 12.19 15.71 1.36
N PRO A 223 12.01 14.41 1.71
CA PRO A 223 12.31 13.92 3.05
C PRO A 223 13.73 14.26 3.48
N GLU A 224 13.88 14.69 4.73
CA GLU A 224 15.16 15.07 5.32
C GLU A 224 15.36 14.39 6.68
N ILE A 225 16.62 14.31 7.15
CA ILE A 225 16.95 13.67 8.43
C ILE A 225 16.08 14.27 9.55
N THR A 226 15.32 13.40 10.22
CA THR A 226 14.35 13.80 11.23
C THR A 226 14.42 12.88 12.44
N LYS A 227 14.36 13.49 13.63
CA LYS A 227 14.11 12.79 14.89
C LYS A 227 12.61 12.84 15.17
N VAL A 228 12.00 11.68 15.31
CA VAL A 228 10.55 11.55 15.56
C VAL A 228 10.34 11.06 16.97
N ASN A 229 9.58 11.83 17.77
CA ASN A 229 9.17 11.43 19.11
C ASN A 229 8.26 10.20 19.04
N ILE A 230 8.48 9.23 19.94
CA ILE A 230 7.63 8.03 20.10
C ILE A 230 6.89 7.98 21.45
N GLY A 231 7.06 9.02 22.28
CA GLY A 231 6.23 9.28 23.45
C GLY A 231 4.95 10.05 23.11
N VAL A 232 4.23 10.50 24.15
CA VAL A 232 2.93 11.17 24.00
C VAL A 232 2.82 12.46 24.82
N GLY A 233 1.98 13.37 24.36
CA GLY A 233 1.57 14.58 25.06
C GLY A 233 0.39 14.33 26.01
N ASN A 234 -0.14 15.42 26.58
CA ASN A 234 -1.25 15.39 27.55
C ASN A 234 -2.59 15.90 26.99
N LYS A 235 -2.68 16.15 25.68
CA LYS A 235 -3.90 16.57 24.99
C LYS A 235 -4.62 15.37 24.36
N PRO A 236 -5.93 15.48 24.10
CA PRO A 236 -6.61 14.53 23.21
C PRO A 236 -5.92 14.51 21.84
N GLY A 237 -5.93 13.35 21.19
CA GLY A 237 -5.29 13.20 19.88
C GLY A 237 -6.09 12.34 18.91
N ILE A 238 -5.75 12.47 17.63
CA ILE A 238 -6.18 11.59 16.54
C ILE A 238 -4.97 10.81 16.04
N LEU A 239 -5.13 9.49 15.89
CA LEU A 239 -4.11 8.61 15.32
C LEU A 239 -4.41 8.36 13.85
N VAL A 240 -3.57 8.85 12.95
CA VAL A 240 -3.68 8.56 11.51
C VAL A 240 -2.78 7.40 11.12
N SER A 241 -3.33 6.45 10.38
CA SER A 241 -2.68 5.21 9.95
C SER A 241 -3.01 4.93 8.49
N GLY A 242 -2.12 4.20 7.81
CA GLY A 242 -2.18 4.00 6.36
C GLY A 242 -1.03 4.72 5.68
N HIS A 243 -1.25 5.26 4.48
CA HIS A 243 -0.18 5.84 3.66
C HIS A 243 -0.48 7.23 3.09
N ASP A 244 -1.75 7.63 3.05
CA ASP A 244 -2.17 8.82 2.31
C ASP A 244 -1.75 10.13 2.99
N LEU A 245 -0.84 10.87 2.34
CA LEU A 245 -0.32 12.13 2.86
C LEU A 245 -1.28 13.31 2.65
N ARG A 246 -2.16 13.24 1.64
CA ARG A 246 -3.19 14.26 1.39
C ARG A 246 -4.24 14.27 2.50
N ASP A 247 -4.61 13.09 3.00
CA ASP A 247 -5.49 12.97 4.17
C ASP A 247 -4.85 13.57 5.43
N LEU A 248 -3.55 13.36 5.63
CA LEU A 248 -2.83 13.96 6.76
C LEU A 248 -2.79 15.49 6.64
N GLU A 249 -2.50 16.03 5.46
CA GLU A 249 -2.50 17.48 5.20
C GLU A 249 -3.84 18.10 5.60
N GLN A 250 -4.94 17.58 5.05
CA GLN A 250 -6.28 18.08 5.35
C GLN A 250 -6.65 17.93 6.85
N LEU A 251 -6.22 16.83 7.49
CA LEU A 251 -6.42 16.63 8.93
C LEU A 251 -5.62 17.64 9.77
N LEU A 252 -4.35 17.89 9.44
CA LEU A 252 -3.49 18.84 10.13
C LEU A 252 -4.01 20.27 10.00
N GLU A 253 -4.49 20.64 8.81
CA GLU A 253 -5.15 21.93 8.59
C GLU A 253 -6.39 22.12 9.45
N GLN A 254 -7.28 21.12 9.48
CA GLN A 254 -8.54 21.20 10.22
C GLN A 254 -8.36 21.08 11.75
N THR A 255 -7.30 20.41 12.21
CA THR A 255 -6.98 20.30 13.65
C THR A 255 -6.23 21.51 14.21
N LYS A 256 -5.70 22.39 13.35
CA LYS A 256 -4.95 23.58 13.77
C LYS A 256 -5.78 24.47 14.70
N GLY A 257 -5.25 24.74 15.90
CA GLY A 257 -5.90 25.60 16.89
C GLY A 257 -7.10 24.97 17.61
N THR A 258 -7.43 23.70 17.37
CA THR A 258 -8.57 23.00 18.00
C THR A 258 -8.28 22.45 19.39
N GLY A 259 -6.99 22.38 19.77
CA GLY A 259 -6.53 21.72 21.00
C GLY A 259 -6.38 20.19 20.88
N VAL A 260 -6.57 19.63 19.67
CA VAL A 260 -6.37 18.21 19.36
C VAL A 260 -5.01 18.01 18.67
N ASP A 261 -4.22 17.08 19.19
CA ASP A 261 -2.95 16.68 18.61
C ASP A 261 -3.13 15.59 17.53
N VAL A 262 -2.20 15.48 16.60
CA VAL A 262 -2.16 14.45 15.56
C VAL A 262 -0.92 13.58 15.74
N TYR A 263 -1.11 12.27 15.70
CA TYR A 263 -0.06 11.26 15.78
C TYR A 263 -0.12 10.35 14.55
N THR A 264 1.03 9.85 14.09
CA THR A 264 1.08 8.83 13.05
C THR A 264 1.15 7.43 13.63
N HIS A 265 0.76 6.44 12.84
CA HIS A 265 0.95 5.02 13.14
C HIS A 265 1.40 4.24 11.90
N SER A 266 2.24 3.23 12.12
CA SER A 266 2.75 2.31 11.11
C SER A 266 3.32 3.04 9.87
N GLU A 267 2.65 2.98 8.72
CA GLU A 267 3.15 3.52 7.44
C GLU A 267 2.95 5.04 7.31
N MET A 268 2.31 5.69 8.28
CA MET A 268 2.27 7.15 8.34
C MET A 268 3.50 7.76 9.02
N LEU A 269 4.36 6.96 9.69
CA LEU A 269 5.61 7.44 10.30
C LEU A 269 6.41 8.39 9.39
N PRO A 270 6.64 8.06 8.11
CA PRO A 270 7.46 8.87 7.21
C PRO A 270 6.93 10.26 6.92
N ALA A 271 5.65 10.55 7.20
CA ALA A 271 5.12 11.90 7.08
C ALA A 271 5.93 12.93 7.90
N HIS A 272 6.50 12.52 9.03
CA HIS A 272 7.39 13.38 9.82
C HIS A 272 8.66 13.82 9.07
N TYR A 273 9.06 13.10 8.03
CA TYR A 273 10.30 13.37 7.32
C TYR A 273 10.16 14.53 6.32
N TYR A 274 8.93 14.84 5.92
CA TYR A 274 8.62 15.88 4.95
C TYR A 274 8.62 17.27 5.60
N PRO A 275 9.37 18.25 5.07
CA PRO A 275 9.43 19.60 5.61
C PRO A 275 8.06 20.26 5.79
N GLU A 276 7.14 20.03 4.86
CA GLU A 276 5.82 20.67 4.87
C GLU A 276 4.98 20.31 6.10
N PHE A 277 5.10 19.08 6.62
CA PHE A 277 4.37 18.67 7.83
C PHE A 277 5.04 19.12 9.13
N LYS A 278 6.33 19.47 9.10
CA LYS A 278 7.06 19.95 10.28
C LYS A 278 6.65 21.33 10.76
N LYS A 279 5.88 22.07 9.95
CA LYS A 279 5.35 23.40 10.31
C LYS A 279 4.16 23.35 11.28
N TYR A 280 3.58 22.18 11.53
CA TYR A 280 2.39 22.02 12.38
C TYR A 280 2.78 21.67 13.82
N ASP A 281 2.60 22.61 14.75
CA ASP A 281 2.95 22.44 16.17
C ASP A 281 2.12 21.35 16.89
N ASN A 282 0.97 20.97 16.33
CA ASN A 282 0.11 19.90 16.85
C ASN A 282 0.39 18.53 16.22
N PHE A 283 1.43 18.41 15.39
CA PHE A 283 1.91 17.12 14.85
C PHE A 283 3.01 16.56 15.75
N VAL A 284 2.66 15.60 16.62
CA VAL A 284 3.46 15.32 17.83
C VAL A 284 4.51 14.24 17.65
N GLY A 285 4.17 13.14 16.99
CA GLY A 285 5.04 11.97 16.93
C GLY A 285 4.37 10.73 16.35
N ASN A 286 5.10 9.62 16.39
CA ASN A 286 4.61 8.32 15.93
C ASN A 286 4.29 7.41 17.12
N TYR A 287 3.06 6.91 17.18
CA TYR A 287 2.60 6.03 18.23
C TYR A 287 2.64 4.55 17.79
N GLY A 288 3.23 3.69 18.62
CA GLY A 288 3.17 2.23 18.42
C GLY A 288 4.15 1.68 17.40
N ASN A 289 3.78 0.55 16.79
CA ASN A 289 4.61 -0.25 15.91
C ASN A 289 3.91 -0.48 14.54
N ALA A 290 4.22 -1.59 13.88
CA ALA A 290 3.55 -2.01 12.65
C ALA A 290 2.11 -2.44 12.89
N TRP A 291 1.32 -2.34 11.82
CA TRP A 291 -0.13 -2.59 11.75
C TRP A 291 -0.67 -3.81 12.53
N TRP A 292 0.07 -4.90 12.65
CA TRP A 292 -0.44 -6.13 13.25
C TRP A 292 -0.63 -6.05 14.77
N LYS A 293 0.00 -5.07 15.44
CA LYS A 293 -0.19 -4.77 16.87
C LYS A 293 -1.34 -3.81 17.17
N GLN A 294 -2.01 -3.31 16.14
CA GLN A 294 -2.97 -2.21 16.30
C GLN A 294 -4.14 -2.49 17.24
N LYS A 295 -4.52 -3.75 17.51
CA LYS A 295 -5.60 -4.04 18.46
C LYS A 295 -5.31 -3.49 19.86
N SER A 296 -4.10 -3.71 20.37
CA SER A 296 -3.71 -3.19 21.69
C SER A 296 -3.31 -1.72 21.62
N GLU A 297 -2.62 -1.31 20.55
CA GLU A 297 -2.11 0.07 20.43
C GLU A 297 -3.24 1.07 20.16
N PHE A 298 -4.22 0.73 19.32
CA PHE A 298 -5.39 1.59 19.11
C PHE A 298 -6.24 1.67 20.38
N GLU A 299 -6.36 0.58 21.13
CA GLU A 299 -7.03 0.60 22.43
C GLU A 299 -6.35 1.58 23.40
N SER A 300 -5.03 1.48 23.59
CA SER A 300 -4.26 2.35 24.49
C SER A 300 -4.13 3.80 24.01
N PHE A 301 -4.33 4.08 22.73
CA PHE A 301 -4.29 5.44 22.20
C PHE A 301 -5.47 6.32 22.71
N ASN A 302 -6.56 5.71 23.19
CA ASN A 302 -7.78 6.36 23.70
C ASN A 302 -8.58 7.21 22.70
N GLY A 303 -7.92 8.06 21.90
CA GLY A 303 -8.54 8.96 20.93
C GLY A 303 -8.96 8.28 19.62
N PRO A 304 -9.61 9.01 18.70
CA PRO A 304 -10.04 8.44 17.43
C PRO A 304 -8.89 7.98 16.54
N ILE A 305 -9.16 6.99 15.69
CA ILE A 305 -8.22 6.46 14.70
C ILE A 305 -8.76 6.72 13.31
N LEU A 306 -7.94 7.26 12.41
CA LEU A 306 -8.25 7.42 10.99
C LEU A 306 -7.42 6.43 10.15
N MET A 307 -8.09 5.49 9.48
CA MET A 307 -7.48 4.57 8.53
C MET A 307 -7.61 5.12 7.10
N THR A 308 -6.52 5.66 6.56
CA THR A 308 -6.48 6.18 5.18
C THR A 308 -6.37 5.07 4.14
N THR A 309 -5.70 3.97 4.50
CA THR A 309 -5.50 2.78 3.66
C THR A 309 -5.42 1.51 4.50
N ASN A 310 -5.12 0.37 3.86
CA ASN A 310 -4.63 -0.82 4.56
C ASN A 310 -3.40 -0.48 5.44
N CYS A 311 -3.14 -1.18 6.54
CA CYS A 311 -3.77 -2.42 7.00
C CYS A 311 -4.71 -2.22 8.20
N VAL A 312 -6.02 -2.20 7.96
CA VAL A 312 -7.01 -2.31 9.04
C VAL A 312 -7.28 -3.79 9.37
N VAL A 313 -7.40 -4.13 10.65
CA VAL A 313 -7.83 -5.47 11.09
C VAL A 313 -9.21 -5.37 11.72
N PRO A 314 -10.02 -6.44 11.71
CA PRO A 314 -11.30 -6.44 12.39
C PRO A 314 -11.17 -5.89 13.82
N PRO A 315 -11.82 -4.75 14.13
CA PRO A 315 -11.54 -3.99 15.34
C PRO A 315 -12.11 -4.67 16.58
N ALA A 316 -11.45 -4.47 17.72
CA ALA A 316 -12.04 -4.84 19.00
C ALA A 316 -13.20 -3.89 19.34
N LYS A 317 -14.18 -4.40 20.09
CA LYS A 317 -15.33 -3.60 20.54
C LYS A 317 -14.92 -2.36 21.36
N SER A 318 -13.78 -2.42 22.05
CA SER A 318 -13.25 -1.35 22.89
C SER A 318 -12.94 -0.04 22.15
N TYR A 319 -12.65 -0.08 20.84
CA TYR A 319 -12.31 1.11 20.05
C TYR A 319 -13.07 1.22 18.73
N LYS A 320 -13.96 0.27 18.42
CA LYS A 320 -14.70 0.26 17.14
C LYS A 320 -15.45 1.56 16.87
N ASP A 321 -16.08 2.14 17.89
CA ASP A 321 -16.92 3.34 17.77
C ASP A 321 -16.11 4.64 17.56
N ARG A 322 -14.78 4.56 17.68
CA ARG A 322 -13.84 5.66 17.41
C ARG A 322 -12.86 5.35 16.27
N LEU A 323 -13.11 4.29 15.51
CA LEU A 323 -12.38 3.97 14.28
C LEU A 323 -13.12 4.59 13.10
N PHE A 324 -12.41 5.45 12.36
CA PHE A 324 -12.83 6.05 11.12
C PHE A 324 -12.06 5.43 9.97
N THR A 325 -12.72 5.28 8.84
CA THR A 325 -12.11 4.85 7.58
C THR A 325 -12.28 5.92 6.53
N THR A 326 -11.40 5.94 5.54
CA THR A 326 -11.55 6.78 4.35
C THR A 326 -10.82 6.12 3.17
N GLY A 327 -11.00 6.65 1.96
CA GLY A 327 -10.33 6.16 0.76
C GLY A 327 -10.66 4.69 0.47
N ALA A 328 -9.63 3.86 0.29
CA ALA A 328 -9.82 2.43 0.03
C ALA A 328 -10.24 1.62 1.27
N SER A 329 -10.09 2.19 2.48
CA SER A 329 -10.36 1.48 3.72
C SER A 329 -11.83 1.38 4.05
N GLY A 330 -12.26 0.25 4.60
CA GLY A 330 -13.64 0.10 5.08
C GLY A 330 -13.76 -1.02 6.11
N VAL A 331 -14.61 -0.79 7.11
CA VAL A 331 -14.90 -1.76 8.17
C VAL A 331 -16.39 -1.65 8.55
N PRO A 332 -17.15 -2.76 8.57
CA PRO A 332 -18.57 -2.73 8.88
C PRO A 332 -18.85 -2.08 10.24
N GLY A 333 -19.72 -1.07 10.25
CA GLY A 333 -20.14 -0.35 11.45
C GLY A 333 -19.10 0.62 12.01
N CYS A 334 -18.09 1.00 11.22
CA CYS A 334 -17.21 2.13 11.50
C CYS A 334 -17.58 3.30 10.59
N THR A 335 -17.41 4.54 11.05
CA THR A 335 -17.72 5.72 10.24
C THR A 335 -16.76 5.83 9.05
N HIS A 336 -17.29 6.06 7.85
CA HIS A 336 -16.49 6.32 6.65
C HIS A 336 -16.54 7.81 6.28
N ILE A 337 -15.38 8.42 6.07
CA ILE A 337 -15.24 9.81 5.66
C ILE A 337 -15.05 9.85 4.15
N ASN A 338 -16.07 10.34 3.45
CA ASN A 338 -16.02 10.53 2.01
C ASN A 338 -15.35 11.87 1.66
N ARG A 339 -14.75 11.92 0.46
CA ARG A 339 -14.38 13.19 -0.17
C ARG A 339 -15.57 13.77 -0.92
N ASP A 340 -15.68 15.09 -0.94
CA ASP A 340 -16.64 15.79 -1.80
C ASP A 340 -16.13 15.89 -3.25
N GLU A 341 -16.88 16.57 -4.11
CA GLU A 341 -16.55 16.79 -5.52
C GLU A 341 -15.27 17.60 -5.74
N ASN A 342 -14.81 18.35 -4.73
CA ASN A 342 -13.59 19.16 -4.76
C ASN A 342 -12.39 18.44 -4.09
N GLY A 343 -12.56 17.17 -3.71
CA GLY A 343 -11.53 16.40 -3.02
C GLY A 343 -11.36 16.75 -1.53
N HIS A 344 -12.26 17.56 -0.96
CA HIS A 344 -12.23 17.92 0.44
C HIS A 344 -12.87 16.82 1.30
N LYS A 345 -12.20 16.46 2.40
CA LYS A 345 -12.72 15.54 3.43
C LYS A 345 -13.03 16.31 4.70
N ASP A 346 -14.25 16.19 5.19
CA ASP A 346 -14.67 16.81 6.44
C ASP A 346 -14.25 15.95 7.64
N PHE A 347 -13.26 16.43 8.40
CA PHE A 347 -12.79 15.80 9.64
C PHE A 347 -13.43 16.37 10.91
N SER A 348 -14.47 17.21 10.80
CA SER A 348 -15.13 17.82 11.96
C SER A 348 -15.61 16.78 12.98
N ALA A 349 -16.26 15.71 12.52
CA ALA A 349 -16.80 14.67 13.41
C ALA A 349 -15.70 13.93 14.20
N ILE A 350 -14.56 13.62 13.58
CA ILE A 350 -13.44 12.95 14.25
C ILE A 350 -12.74 13.89 15.24
N ILE A 351 -12.65 15.18 14.91
CA ILE A 351 -12.09 16.23 15.78
C ILE A 351 -12.97 16.45 17.02
N GLU A 352 -14.29 16.56 16.84
CA GLU A 352 -15.21 16.71 17.98
C GLU A 352 -15.21 15.47 18.88
N LEU A 353 -15.14 14.27 18.30
CA LEU A 353 -14.99 13.05 19.10
C LEU A 353 -13.69 13.07 19.90
N ALA A 354 -12.57 13.45 19.29
CA ALA A 354 -11.27 13.48 19.95
C ALA A 354 -11.28 14.35 21.22
N LYS A 355 -11.95 15.51 21.20
CA LYS A 355 -12.09 16.41 22.36
C LYS A 355 -12.77 15.75 23.57
N THR A 356 -13.54 14.69 23.37
CA THR A 356 -14.21 13.93 24.43
C THR A 356 -13.38 12.76 24.96
N CYS A 357 -12.31 12.39 24.27
CA CYS A 357 -11.46 11.25 24.61
C CYS A 357 -10.37 11.64 25.60
N GLN A 358 -9.87 10.65 26.34
CA GLN A 358 -8.66 10.81 27.14
C GLN A 358 -7.43 10.96 26.23
N PRO A 359 -6.37 11.65 26.69
CA PRO A 359 -5.07 11.65 26.00
C PRO A 359 -4.51 10.22 25.81
N PRO A 360 -3.62 9.99 24.84
CA PRO A 360 -3.01 8.70 24.62
C PRO A 360 -2.25 8.17 25.85
N VAL A 361 -2.34 6.86 26.11
CA VAL A 361 -1.47 6.21 27.11
C VAL A 361 -0.08 6.01 26.53
N GLU A 362 0.94 6.49 27.23
CA GLU A 362 2.33 6.29 26.84
C GLU A 362 2.73 4.82 26.90
N ILE A 363 3.17 4.26 25.78
CA ILE A 363 3.61 2.86 25.66
C ILE A 363 5.13 2.72 25.58
N GLU A 364 5.83 3.80 25.21
CA GLU A 364 7.28 3.89 25.12
C GLU A 364 7.74 5.35 25.11
N LYS A 365 9.07 5.57 25.19
CA LYS A 365 9.70 6.89 25.19
C LYS A 365 10.93 6.88 24.29
N GLY A 366 11.29 8.06 23.79
CA GLY A 366 12.51 8.28 23.03
C GLY A 366 12.23 8.83 21.65
N GLU A 367 13.15 8.56 20.73
CA GLU A 367 13.06 9.01 19.35
C GLU A 367 13.54 7.94 18.39
N ILE A 368 13.06 8.01 17.16
CA ILE A 368 13.59 7.25 16.01
C ILE A 368 14.05 8.23 14.94
N ILE A 369 15.10 7.86 14.21
CA ILE A 369 15.69 8.70 13.15
C ILE A 369 15.32 8.11 11.79
N GLY A 370 14.84 8.95 10.88
CA GLY A 370 14.55 8.59 9.50
C GLY A 370 14.65 9.78 8.55
N GLY A 371 14.14 9.62 7.33
CA GLY A 371 14.17 10.65 6.28
C GLY A 371 15.34 10.52 5.31
N PHE A 372 15.87 9.30 5.14
CA PHE A 372 16.97 8.99 4.22
C PHE A 372 16.45 8.58 2.84
N ALA A 373 15.52 9.36 2.29
CA ALA A 373 15.08 9.21 0.89
C ALA A 373 16.20 9.62 -0.09
N HIS A 374 15.99 9.40 -1.40
CA HIS A 374 17.04 9.54 -2.41
C HIS A 374 17.76 10.88 -2.36
N ASN A 375 17.04 12.00 -2.27
CA ASN A 375 17.63 13.34 -2.25
C ASN A 375 18.56 13.55 -1.05
N GLN A 376 18.11 13.16 0.15
CA GLN A 376 18.90 13.25 1.38
C GLN A 376 20.15 12.36 1.31
N VAL A 377 20.04 11.14 0.76
CA VAL A 377 21.18 10.24 0.64
C VAL A 377 22.15 10.70 -0.44
N PHE A 378 21.67 11.28 -1.55
CA PHE A 378 22.51 11.88 -2.58
C PHE A 378 23.29 13.07 -2.03
N ALA A 379 22.69 13.89 -1.18
CA ALA A 379 23.40 14.97 -0.47
C ALA A 379 24.50 14.46 0.48
N LEU A 380 24.43 13.18 0.89
CA LEU A 380 25.42 12.51 1.74
C LEU A 380 26.34 11.56 0.96
N ALA A 381 26.27 11.55 -0.38
CA ALA A 381 26.93 10.55 -1.22
C ALA A 381 28.44 10.49 -0.96
N ASP A 382 29.13 11.64 -0.94
CA ASP A 382 30.58 11.70 -0.71
C ASP A 382 30.98 11.04 0.61
N LYS A 383 30.25 11.35 1.69
CA LYS A 383 30.48 10.77 3.02
C LYS A 383 30.27 9.25 3.03
N ILE A 384 29.22 8.77 2.36
CA ILE A 384 28.92 7.33 2.25
C ILE A 384 30.00 6.63 1.42
N VAL A 385 30.41 7.22 0.30
CA VAL A 385 31.43 6.69 -0.60
C VAL A 385 32.77 6.60 0.10
N ASP A 386 33.17 7.63 0.85
CA ASP A 386 34.40 7.62 1.65
C ASP A 386 34.35 6.55 2.75
N ALA A 387 33.20 6.37 3.41
CA ALA A 387 33.01 5.31 4.40
C ALA A 387 33.12 3.90 3.79
N VAL A 388 32.64 3.71 2.55
CA VAL A 388 32.80 2.44 1.83
C VAL A 388 34.25 2.24 1.38
N LYS A 389 34.87 3.24 0.75
CA LYS A 389 36.27 3.16 0.26
C LYS A 389 37.28 2.95 1.38
N SER A 390 37.05 3.53 2.55
CA SER A 390 37.89 3.31 3.75
C SER A 390 37.65 1.97 4.44
N GLY A 391 36.60 1.24 4.06
CA GLY A 391 36.19 -0.01 4.71
C GLY A 391 35.47 0.17 6.05
N ALA A 392 35.09 1.40 6.41
CA ALA A 392 34.27 1.69 7.59
C ALA A 392 32.85 1.13 7.44
N ILE A 393 32.27 1.22 6.24
CA ILE A 393 31.06 0.50 5.85
C ILE A 393 31.48 -0.63 4.90
N LYS A 394 31.29 -1.88 5.31
CA LYS A 394 31.64 -3.05 4.49
C LYS A 394 30.49 -3.59 3.67
N LYS A 395 29.25 -3.41 4.13
CA LYS A 395 28.06 -3.90 3.44
C LYS A 395 26.80 -3.17 3.85
N PHE A 396 25.89 -3.03 2.90
CA PHE A 396 24.51 -2.64 3.14
C PHE A 396 23.60 -3.86 3.10
N PHE A 397 22.57 -3.86 3.93
CA PHE A 397 21.48 -4.83 3.89
C PHE A 397 20.17 -4.10 3.65
N VAL A 398 19.55 -4.32 2.49
CA VAL A 398 18.19 -3.87 2.23
C VAL A 398 17.24 -4.81 2.98
N MET A 399 16.65 -4.31 4.06
CA MET A 399 15.68 -5.03 4.91
C MET A 399 14.28 -4.39 4.83
N ALA A 400 13.96 -3.77 3.70
CA ALA A 400 12.69 -3.12 3.42
C ALA A 400 11.51 -4.11 3.32
N GLY A 401 10.32 -3.55 3.14
CA GLY A 401 9.07 -4.25 2.85
C GLY A 401 8.08 -4.24 4.01
N CYS A 402 7.36 -5.34 4.21
CA CYS A 402 6.19 -5.39 5.11
C CYS A 402 6.38 -6.32 6.31
N ASP A 403 5.93 -5.88 7.49
CA ASP A 403 5.86 -6.70 8.70
C ASP A 403 4.55 -7.53 8.78
N GLY A 404 4.48 -8.46 9.73
CA GLY A 404 3.32 -9.32 9.99
C GLY A 404 3.36 -10.05 11.33
N ARG A 405 2.36 -10.90 11.58
CA ARG A 405 2.08 -11.57 12.87
C ARG A 405 2.96 -12.78 13.13
N GLN A 406 3.41 -13.48 12.08
CA GLN A 406 4.13 -14.75 12.24
C GLN A 406 5.38 -14.59 13.12
N LYS A 407 5.50 -15.44 14.15
CA LYS A 407 6.63 -15.44 15.09
C LYS A 407 7.98 -15.64 14.40
N SER A 408 8.01 -16.32 13.26
CA SER A 408 9.21 -16.51 12.42
C SER A 408 9.85 -15.18 12.01
N ARG A 409 9.09 -14.08 11.95
CA ARG A 409 9.61 -12.73 11.65
C ARG A 409 10.55 -12.18 12.72
N ASN A 410 10.66 -12.81 13.89
CA ASN A 410 11.74 -12.53 14.84
C ASN A 410 13.12 -12.75 14.21
N TYR A 411 13.21 -13.55 13.14
CA TYR A 411 14.38 -13.63 12.28
C TYR A 411 14.96 -12.25 11.95
N TYR A 412 14.14 -11.28 11.52
CA TYR A 412 14.65 -9.96 11.11
C TYR A 412 15.21 -9.14 12.28
N THR A 413 14.59 -9.23 13.46
CA THR A 413 15.10 -8.60 14.68
C THR A 413 16.44 -9.21 15.10
N GLU A 414 16.54 -10.54 15.13
CA GLU A 414 17.77 -11.22 15.52
C GLU A 414 18.88 -11.05 14.48
N PHE A 415 18.53 -11.02 13.19
CA PHE A 415 19.45 -10.70 12.11
C PHE A 415 20.05 -9.31 12.29
N ALA A 416 19.22 -8.28 12.49
CA ALA A 416 19.67 -6.90 12.67
C ALA A 416 20.61 -6.74 13.89
N LYS A 417 20.32 -7.43 15.00
CA LYS A 417 21.19 -7.44 16.20
C LYS A 417 22.53 -8.15 15.95
N ALA A 418 22.52 -9.22 15.16
CA ALA A 418 23.70 -10.02 14.87
C ALA A 418 24.62 -9.39 13.81
N LEU A 419 24.14 -8.40 13.07
CA LEU A 419 24.95 -7.72 12.05
C LEU A 419 26.20 -7.07 12.67
N PRO A 420 27.40 -7.31 12.10
CA PRO A 420 28.61 -6.60 12.46
C PRO A 420 28.43 -5.08 12.43
N LYS A 421 29.13 -4.37 13.32
CA LYS A 421 28.98 -2.92 13.52
C LYS A 421 29.46 -2.07 12.33
N ASP A 422 30.14 -2.66 11.36
CA ASP A 422 30.57 -2.07 10.09
C ASP A 422 29.56 -2.28 8.94
N MET A 423 28.31 -2.65 9.28
CA MET A 423 27.22 -2.87 8.32
C MET A 423 26.08 -1.87 8.55
N VAL A 424 25.42 -1.45 7.46
CA VAL A 424 24.29 -0.52 7.47
C VAL A 424 23.02 -1.19 6.94
N ILE A 425 21.89 -0.98 7.59
CA ILE A 425 20.57 -1.41 7.14
C ILE A 425 19.91 -0.28 6.34
N LEU A 426 19.44 -0.58 5.14
CA LEU A 426 18.57 0.28 4.35
C LEU A 426 17.13 -0.25 4.45
N THR A 427 16.18 0.60 4.82
CA THR A 427 14.78 0.19 4.98
C THR A 427 13.80 1.18 4.38
N ALA A 428 12.65 0.64 4.00
CA ALA A 428 11.45 1.33 3.57
C ALA A 428 10.27 0.41 3.92
N GLY A 429 9.12 0.97 4.29
CA GLY A 429 7.94 0.20 4.69
C GLY A 429 7.98 -0.38 6.11
N CYS A 430 6.86 -0.96 6.54
CA CYS A 430 6.63 -1.29 7.95
C CYS A 430 7.49 -2.44 8.49
N ALA A 431 8.24 -3.17 7.64
CA ALA A 431 9.28 -4.10 8.08
C ALA A 431 10.30 -3.44 9.04
N LYS A 432 10.51 -2.12 8.91
CA LYS A 432 11.35 -1.30 9.79
C LYS A 432 11.09 -1.54 11.28
N TYR A 433 9.85 -1.81 11.67
CA TYR A 433 9.47 -1.95 13.08
C TYR A 433 10.05 -3.18 13.77
N LYS A 434 10.68 -4.10 13.02
CA LYS A 434 11.45 -5.20 13.60
C LYS A 434 12.80 -4.77 14.18
N TYR A 435 13.32 -3.60 13.81
CA TYR A 435 14.67 -3.19 14.18
C TYR A 435 14.90 -1.67 14.33
N ASN A 436 13.97 -0.80 13.93
CA ASN A 436 14.15 0.67 14.00
C ASN A 436 14.17 1.26 15.42
N LYS A 437 13.78 0.47 16.42
CA LYS A 437 13.81 0.82 17.85
C LYS A 437 14.96 0.15 18.60
N LEU A 438 15.89 -0.49 17.88
CA LEU A 438 17.10 -1.06 18.47
C LEU A 438 18.20 0.00 18.51
N GLU A 439 19.03 -0.04 19.56
CA GLU A 439 20.21 0.82 19.70
C GLU A 439 21.38 0.27 18.85
N LEU A 440 21.25 0.36 17.52
CA LEU A 440 22.26 -0.19 16.59
C LEU A 440 23.47 0.73 16.39
N GLY A 441 23.38 2.00 16.79
CA GLY A 441 24.47 3.00 16.70
C GLY A 441 24.66 3.58 15.29
N ASP A 442 25.83 4.17 15.06
CA ASP A 442 26.23 4.83 13.83
C ASP A 442 27.65 4.41 13.39
N ILE A 443 27.99 4.73 12.14
CA ILE A 443 29.33 4.59 11.56
C ILE A 443 29.77 5.97 11.06
N GLY A 444 30.68 6.62 11.77
CA GLY A 444 31.16 7.96 11.40
C GLY A 444 30.05 9.01 11.34
N GLY A 445 29.03 8.91 12.20
CA GLY A 445 27.85 9.77 12.20
C GLY A 445 26.80 9.41 11.15
N ILE A 446 26.91 8.28 10.45
CA ILE A 446 25.85 7.73 9.59
C ILE A 446 25.09 6.68 10.41
N PRO A 447 23.78 6.86 10.70
CA PRO A 447 23.03 5.85 11.44
C PRO A 447 23.09 4.48 10.78
N ARG A 448 23.17 3.40 11.57
CA ARG A 448 23.19 2.03 11.04
C ARG A 448 21.83 1.54 10.53
N VAL A 449 20.78 2.34 10.69
CA VAL A 449 19.47 2.13 10.06
C VAL A 449 19.12 3.41 9.31
N LEU A 450 19.05 3.33 7.99
CA LEU A 450 18.64 4.42 7.13
C LEU A 450 17.23 4.13 6.62
N ASP A 451 16.25 4.81 7.21
CA ASP A 451 14.85 4.71 6.84
C ASP A 451 14.50 5.74 5.75
N ALA A 452 14.25 5.24 4.54
CA ALA A 452 13.86 6.05 3.39
C ALA A 452 12.39 6.48 3.44
N GLY A 453 11.53 5.72 4.13
CA GLY A 453 10.11 6.06 4.25
C GLY A 453 9.17 4.86 4.15
N GLN A 454 8.04 5.04 3.48
CA GLN A 454 6.96 4.06 3.27
C GLN A 454 7.41 2.94 2.33
N CYS A 455 6.58 1.90 2.12
CA CYS A 455 6.92 0.84 1.17
C CYS A 455 7.23 1.35 -0.25
N ASN A 456 6.51 2.36 -0.75
CA ASN A 456 6.78 3.06 -2.03
C ASN A 456 8.17 3.72 -2.08
N ASP A 457 8.72 4.13 -0.93
CA ASP A 457 10.06 4.72 -0.85
C ASP A 457 11.18 3.68 -1.02
N SER A 458 10.84 2.41 -1.25
CA SER A 458 11.77 1.44 -1.84
C SER A 458 12.33 1.93 -3.19
N TYR A 459 11.60 2.80 -3.89
CA TYR A 459 12.09 3.54 -5.05
C TYR A 459 13.35 4.35 -4.75
N SER A 460 13.39 5.04 -3.60
CA SER A 460 14.59 5.74 -3.15
C SER A 460 15.78 4.78 -2.99
N LEU A 461 15.54 3.59 -2.44
CA LEU A 461 16.59 2.57 -2.26
C LEU A 461 17.14 2.06 -3.60
N ALA A 462 16.28 1.90 -4.61
CA ALA A 462 16.69 1.56 -5.97
C ALA A 462 17.54 2.67 -6.60
N LEU A 463 17.12 3.93 -6.48
CA LEU A 463 17.88 5.09 -6.97
C LEU A 463 19.25 5.22 -6.27
N ILE A 464 19.31 4.96 -4.98
CA ILE A 464 20.57 4.93 -4.20
C ILE A 464 21.50 3.85 -4.73
N ALA A 465 21.02 2.63 -4.96
CA ALA A 465 21.83 1.56 -5.52
C ALA A 465 22.35 1.93 -6.92
N LEU A 466 21.51 2.47 -7.80
CA LEU A 466 21.91 2.92 -9.13
C LEU A 466 22.95 4.05 -9.07
N LYS A 467 22.81 5.00 -8.13
CA LYS A 467 23.79 6.06 -7.95
C LYS A 467 25.13 5.54 -7.44
N LEU A 468 25.13 4.57 -6.52
CA LEU A 468 26.36 3.94 -6.06
C LEU A 468 27.03 3.14 -7.19
N LYS A 469 26.27 2.43 -8.02
CA LYS A 469 26.79 1.73 -9.20
C LYS A 469 27.52 2.71 -10.13
N GLU A 470 26.92 3.87 -10.39
CA GLU A 470 27.52 4.95 -11.18
C GLU A 470 28.83 5.46 -10.55
N ILE A 471 28.81 5.80 -9.26
CA ILE A 471 29.97 6.36 -8.55
C ILE A 471 31.15 5.38 -8.47
N PHE A 472 30.87 4.08 -8.35
CA PHE A 472 31.89 3.03 -8.32
C PHE A 472 32.24 2.49 -9.71
N GLU A 473 31.66 3.05 -10.79
CA GLU A 473 31.90 2.67 -12.18
C GLU A 473 31.71 1.16 -12.44
N LEU A 474 30.77 0.55 -11.71
CA LEU A 474 30.49 -0.90 -11.81
C LEU A 474 29.65 -1.21 -13.04
N GLN A 475 29.90 -2.37 -13.67
CA GLN A 475 29.16 -2.78 -14.86
C GLN A 475 27.77 -3.32 -14.48
N ASP A 476 27.69 -4.10 -13.40
CA ASP A 476 26.45 -4.65 -12.86
C ASP A 476 26.12 -4.05 -11.47
N VAL A 477 24.83 -3.76 -11.23
CA VAL A 477 24.34 -3.31 -9.91
C VAL A 477 24.58 -4.35 -8.82
N ASN A 478 24.64 -5.63 -9.20
CA ASN A 478 24.87 -6.76 -8.28
C ASN A 478 26.32 -6.82 -7.76
N GLU A 479 27.25 -6.06 -8.34
CA GLU A 479 28.64 -5.96 -7.85
C GLU A 479 28.76 -5.04 -6.62
N LEU A 480 27.72 -4.27 -6.30
CA LEU A 480 27.71 -3.43 -5.12
C LEU A 480 27.78 -4.28 -3.84
N PRO A 481 28.34 -3.74 -2.74
CA PRO A 481 28.33 -4.40 -1.44
C PRO A 481 26.95 -4.29 -0.77
N ILE A 482 25.89 -4.73 -1.47
CA ILE A 482 24.49 -4.71 -1.03
C ILE A 482 23.98 -6.15 -1.02
N ALA A 483 23.28 -6.53 0.04
CA ALA A 483 22.47 -7.75 0.07
C ALA A 483 21.01 -7.39 0.31
N TYR A 484 20.10 -8.15 -0.31
CA TYR A 484 18.66 -7.97 -0.16
C TYR A 484 18.11 -9.07 0.76
N ASN A 485 17.54 -8.66 1.89
CA ASN A 485 16.90 -9.53 2.88
C ASN A 485 15.51 -8.95 3.21
N ILE A 486 14.65 -8.93 2.18
CA ILE A 486 13.34 -8.25 2.16
C ILE A 486 12.29 -9.09 2.86
N ALA A 487 11.42 -8.43 3.65
CA ALA A 487 10.21 -9.05 4.21
C ALA A 487 8.99 -8.63 3.39
N TRP A 488 8.06 -9.55 3.10
CA TRP A 488 6.82 -9.22 2.39
C TRP A 488 5.58 -9.67 3.18
N TYR A 489 4.42 -9.08 2.89
CA TYR A 489 3.13 -9.48 3.49
C TYR A 489 1.96 -9.37 2.51
N GLU A 490 1.79 -8.23 1.85
CA GLU A 490 0.68 -7.94 0.95
C GLU A 490 1.18 -7.55 -0.46
N GLN A 491 0.38 -6.82 -1.24
CA GLN A 491 0.54 -6.74 -2.69
C GLN A 491 1.40 -5.56 -3.17
N LYS A 492 1.53 -4.50 -2.37
CA LYS A 492 2.52 -3.45 -2.57
C LYS A 492 3.91 -3.98 -2.24
#